data_AF-A0A2V8T6H6-F1
#
_entry.id   AF-A0A2V8T6H6-F1
#
_cell.length_a   1.000
_cell.length_b   1.000
_cell.length_c   1.000
_cell.angle_alpha   90.00
_cell.angle_beta   90.00
_cell.angle_gamma   90.00
#
_symmetry.space_group_name_H-M   'P 1'
#
loop_
_entity.id
_entity.type
_entity.pdbx_description
1 polymer ?
#
loop_
_entity_poly.entity_id
_entity_poly.type
_entity_poly.pdbx_seq_one_letter_code
_entity_poly.pdbx_strand_id
1 'polypeptide(L)'
;MDEGPPKPVLARDLRFLVDRQTLAWTGWRASGWDVVKGDLGLLHASGGDFTTSLLACLESDSPDTESSDPAVPQPGEGFYYLVRARDACGQLGSYNDGSLAPSLTGPLPSQAAPRDPGIEASPLDCSCPACTPLPPLSVPSNVSTCAGQCQGMVVTWNANPSSERVLQYRIRYGSASGALH
;
A
#
# COMPACT_ATOMS: atom_id res chain seq x y z
N MET A 1 -0.69 -20.25 -34.44
CA MET A 1 0.62 -19.92 -33.85
C MET A 1 0.48 -20.24 -32.38
N ASP A 2 1.17 -21.28 -31.96
CA ASP A 2 1.20 -21.71 -30.56
C ASP A 2 2.03 -20.67 -29.80
N GLU A 3 1.35 -19.68 -29.19
CA GLU A 3 2.00 -18.85 -28.17
C GLU A 3 2.31 -19.81 -27.03
N GLY A 4 3.58 -20.23 -26.95
CA GLY A 4 4.08 -21.01 -25.82
C GLY A 4 3.67 -20.38 -24.50
N PRO A 5 3.72 -21.15 -23.39
CA PRO A 5 3.17 -20.74 -22.10
C PRO A 5 3.62 -19.32 -21.74
N PRO A 6 2.73 -18.50 -21.14
CA PRO A 6 3.00 -17.09 -20.86
C PRO A 6 4.39 -16.93 -20.21
N LYS A 7 5.25 -16.15 -20.87
CA LYS A 7 6.62 -15.91 -20.39
C LYS A 7 6.55 -15.20 -19.04
N PRO A 8 7.35 -15.62 -18.05
CA PRO A 8 7.16 -15.21 -16.66
C PRO A 8 7.40 -13.73 -16.39
N VAL A 9 6.53 -13.14 -15.58
CA VAL A 9 6.69 -11.81 -14.97
C VAL A 9 7.30 -12.02 -13.58
N LEU A 10 8.53 -11.54 -13.37
CA LEU A 10 9.29 -11.82 -12.14
C LEU A 10 10.12 -10.62 -11.73
N ALA A 11 10.24 -10.42 -10.42
CA ALA A 11 11.35 -9.67 -9.83
C ALA A 11 12.56 -10.60 -9.71
N ARG A 12 13.76 -10.08 -9.98
CA ARG A 12 15.05 -10.78 -9.80
C ARG A 12 16.08 -9.85 -9.19
N ASP A 13 17.15 -10.45 -8.66
CA ASP A 13 18.33 -9.72 -8.18
C ASP A 13 18.01 -8.62 -7.15
N LEU A 14 17.01 -8.87 -6.29
CA LEU A 14 16.64 -7.98 -5.19
C LEU A 14 17.85 -7.78 -4.28
N ARG A 15 18.22 -6.52 -4.08
CA ARG A 15 19.40 -6.14 -3.31
C ARG A 15 19.24 -4.73 -2.74
N PHE A 16 20.01 -4.41 -1.73
CA PHE A 16 20.22 -3.03 -1.33
C PHE A 16 21.24 -2.33 -2.24
N LEU A 17 21.02 -1.05 -2.49
CA LEU A 17 22.01 -0.15 -3.07
C LEU A 17 23.07 0.24 -2.02
N VAL A 18 24.04 1.05 -2.45
CA VAL A 18 25.19 1.45 -1.63
C VAL A 18 24.80 2.21 -0.35
N ASP A 19 23.65 2.89 -0.38
CA ASP A 19 23.08 3.62 0.77
C ASP A 19 22.49 2.71 1.85
N ARG A 20 22.28 1.42 1.55
CA ARG A 20 21.63 0.42 2.43
C ARG A 20 20.23 0.79 2.89
N GLN A 21 19.57 1.70 2.18
CA GLN A 21 18.19 2.12 2.45
C GLN A 21 17.31 1.93 1.22
N THR A 22 17.90 1.96 0.02
CA THR A 22 17.19 1.74 -1.23
C THR A 22 17.32 0.28 -1.65
N LEU A 23 16.19 -0.40 -1.79
CA LEU A 23 16.08 -1.69 -2.45
C LEU A 23 15.97 -1.48 -3.96
N ALA A 24 16.62 -2.34 -4.73
CA ALA A 24 16.50 -2.38 -6.18
C ALA A 24 16.41 -3.82 -6.68
N TRP A 25 15.66 -4.02 -7.75
CA TRP A 25 15.50 -5.32 -8.42
C TRP A 25 15.52 -5.14 -9.94
N THR A 26 15.63 -6.25 -10.66
CA THR A 26 15.41 -6.29 -12.11
C THR A 26 14.05 -6.92 -12.38
N GLY A 27 13.43 -6.53 -13.50
CA GLY A 27 12.09 -6.96 -13.84
C GLY A 27 11.88 -7.08 -15.35
N TRP A 28 10.92 -7.91 -15.74
CA TRP A 28 10.55 -8.12 -17.14
C TRP A 28 9.03 -8.18 -17.30
N ARG A 29 8.49 -7.37 -18.22
CA ARG A 29 7.06 -7.32 -18.58
C ARG A 29 6.09 -7.05 -17.41
N ALA A 30 6.56 -6.47 -16.31
CA ALA A 30 5.72 -5.94 -15.27
C ALA A 30 5.27 -4.51 -15.64
N SER A 31 4.04 -4.16 -15.27
CA SER A 31 3.55 -2.78 -15.30
C SER A 31 3.54 -2.13 -13.92
N GLY A 32 3.69 -2.92 -12.86
CA GLY A 32 3.72 -2.46 -11.48
C GLY A 32 4.40 -3.47 -10.56
N TRP A 33 4.70 -3.03 -9.35
CA TRP A 33 5.39 -3.81 -8.32
C TRP A 33 4.76 -3.59 -6.95
N ASP A 34 4.60 -4.68 -6.22
CA ASP A 34 4.28 -4.64 -4.79
C ASP A 34 5.54 -5.04 -4.00
N VAL A 35 5.83 -4.28 -2.94
CA VAL A 35 6.98 -4.52 -2.04
C VAL A 35 6.47 -4.62 -0.61
N VAL A 36 6.72 -5.76 0.03
CA VAL A 36 6.40 -5.96 1.45
C VAL A 36 7.67 -6.07 2.29
N LYS A 37 7.54 -5.67 3.55
CA LYS A 37 8.54 -5.79 4.60
C LYS A 37 7.98 -6.60 5.75
N GLY A 38 8.82 -7.44 6.36
CA GLY A 38 8.50 -8.06 7.64
C GLY A 38 9.70 -8.23 8.55
N ASP A 39 9.42 -8.72 9.75
CA ASP A 39 10.38 -8.98 10.81
C ASP A 39 10.94 -10.39 10.69
N LEU A 40 12.26 -10.51 10.53
CA LEU A 40 12.94 -11.79 10.36
C LEU A 40 12.98 -12.61 11.67
N GLY A 41 13.05 -11.93 12.82
CA GLY A 41 13.03 -12.56 14.12
C GLY A 41 11.69 -13.21 14.43
N LEU A 42 10.59 -12.49 14.18
CA LEU A 42 9.23 -13.00 14.31
C LEU A 42 8.97 -14.13 13.31
N LEU A 43 9.40 -13.98 12.05
CA LEU A 43 9.26 -15.04 11.05
C LEU A 43 9.95 -16.34 11.50
N HIS A 44 11.15 -16.24 12.08
CA HIS A 44 11.84 -17.40 12.62
C HIS A 44 11.13 -17.96 13.87
N ALA A 45 10.77 -17.11 14.82
CA ALA A 45 10.13 -17.53 16.08
C ALA A 45 8.74 -18.15 15.87
N SER A 46 8.01 -17.73 14.84
CA SER A 46 6.69 -18.27 14.48
C SER A 46 6.76 -19.56 13.65
N GLY A 47 7.95 -20.02 13.27
CA GLY A 47 8.12 -21.18 12.40
C GLY A 47 7.80 -20.90 10.93
N GLY A 48 7.88 -19.64 10.49
CA GLY A 48 7.67 -19.23 9.09
C GLY A 48 6.29 -18.65 8.80
N ASP A 49 5.57 -18.14 9.80
CA ASP A 49 4.29 -17.47 9.58
C ASP A 49 4.48 -16.05 9.03
N PHE A 50 4.15 -15.87 7.74
CA PHE A 50 4.20 -14.59 7.06
C PHE A 50 3.07 -13.63 7.46
N THR A 51 1.97 -14.14 8.03
CA THR A 51 0.82 -13.32 8.45
C THR A 51 1.20 -12.40 9.59
N THR A 52 1.81 -12.98 10.62
CA THR A 52 2.16 -12.31 11.88
C THR A 52 3.50 -11.61 11.85
N SER A 53 4.39 -12.00 10.94
CA SER A 53 5.71 -11.38 10.79
C SER A 53 5.72 -10.20 9.82
N LEU A 54 4.66 -9.98 9.05
CA LEU A 54 4.57 -8.82 8.15
C LEU A 54 4.50 -7.52 8.96
N LEU A 55 5.26 -6.51 8.53
CA LEU A 55 5.33 -5.20 9.20
C LEU A 55 4.69 -4.09 8.37
N ALA A 56 4.83 -4.14 7.04
CA ALA A 56 4.29 -3.11 6.16
C ALA A 56 4.25 -3.56 4.70
N CYS A 57 3.31 -2.99 3.94
CA CYS A 57 3.46 -2.77 2.52
C CYS A 57 4.26 -1.47 2.32
N LEU A 58 5.44 -1.58 1.72
CA LEU A 58 6.29 -0.44 1.41
C LEU A 58 5.85 0.26 0.13
N GLU A 59 5.46 -0.51 -0.88
CA GLU A 59 5.01 -0.01 -2.18
C GLU A 59 3.89 -0.90 -2.72
N SER A 60 2.88 -0.28 -3.34
CA SER A 60 1.78 -0.98 -4.00
C SER A 60 1.61 -0.43 -5.40
N ASP A 61 1.64 -1.32 -6.39
CA ASP A 61 1.50 -0.97 -7.82
C ASP A 61 2.46 0.14 -8.30
N SER A 62 3.70 0.14 -7.81
CA SER A 62 4.70 1.13 -8.24
C SER A 62 5.25 0.80 -9.63
N PRO A 63 5.44 1.77 -10.54
CA PRO A 63 5.95 1.51 -11.89
C PRO A 63 7.47 1.33 -11.97
N ASP A 64 8.22 1.71 -10.93
CA ASP A 64 9.68 1.66 -10.90
C ASP A 64 10.22 0.40 -10.22
N THR A 65 11.52 0.16 -10.34
CA THR A 65 12.18 -1.05 -9.81
C THR A 65 13.02 -0.77 -8.57
N GLU A 66 12.60 0.23 -7.79
CA GLU A 66 13.27 0.67 -6.58
C GLU A 66 12.24 0.91 -5.47
N SER A 67 12.64 0.76 -4.21
CA SER A 67 11.82 1.11 -3.05
C SER A 67 12.74 1.55 -1.91
N SER A 68 12.32 2.52 -1.11
CA SER A 68 13.14 3.05 -0.01
C SER A 68 12.59 2.65 1.35
N ASP A 69 13.47 2.20 2.23
CA ASP A 69 13.18 1.95 3.64
C ASP A 69 14.34 2.48 4.51
N PRO A 70 14.17 3.63 5.19
CA PRO A 70 15.22 4.21 6.00
C PRO A 70 15.41 3.49 7.35
N ALA A 71 14.54 2.54 7.70
CA ALA A 71 14.58 1.89 9.01
C ALA A 71 15.80 0.96 9.13
N VAL A 72 16.54 1.11 10.23
CA VAL A 72 17.70 0.29 10.56
C VAL A 72 17.30 -0.67 11.69
N PRO A 73 17.43 -2.00 11.50
CA PRO A 73 17.16 -2.96 12.57
C PRO A 73 18.17 -2.80 13.71
N GLN A 74 17.77 -3.07 14.95
CA GLN A 74 18.71 -3.06 16.06
C GLN A 74 19.72 -4.22 15.93
N PRO A 75 20.88 -4.16 16.60
CA PRO A 75 21.83 -5.26 16.59
C PRO A 75 21.17 -6.59 16.99
N GLY A 76 21.22 -7.59 16.11
CA GLY A 76 20.61 -8.90 16.32
C GLY A 76 19.20 -9.05 15.74
N GLU A 77 18.59 -7.95 15.28
CA GLU A 77 17.34 -7.95 14.52
C GLU A 77 17.61 -7.94 13.02
N GLY A 78 16.56 -8.21 12.23
CA GLY A 78 16.62 -8.13 10.78
C GLY A 78 15.24 -7.99 10.18
N PHE A 79 15.19 -7.41 8.99
CA PHE A 79 13.99 -7.38 8.17
C PHE A 79 14.13 -8.34 6.99
N TYR A 80 13.02 -8.89 6.55
CA TYR A 80 12.92 -9.52 5.22
C TYR A 80 12.13 -8.61 4.29
N TYR A 81 12.45 -8.70 3.00
CA TYR A 81 11.78 -7.95 1.93
C TYR A 81 11.42 -8.90 0.81
N LEU A 82 10.21 -8.76 0.28
CA LEU A 82 9.73 -9.55 -0.85
C LEU A 82 9.10 -8.61 -1.87
N VAL A 83 9.32 -8.91 -3.14
CA VAL A 83 8.79 -8.15 -4.27
C VAL A 83 8.02 -9.10 -5.17
N ARG A 84 6.81 -8.72 -5.59
CA ARG A 84 6.09 -9.39 -6.67
C ARG A 84 5.75 -8.40 -7.77
N ALA A 85 5.70 -8.92 -8.99
CA ALA A 85 5.29 -8.14 -10.15
C ALA A 85 3.76 -8.06 -10.27
N ARG A 86 3.30 -7.06 -11.00
CA ARG A 86 1.95 -6.97 -11.57
C ARG A 86 2.06 -6.84 -13.08
N ASP A 87 1.22 -7.55 -13.82
CA ASP A 87 1.14 -7.40 -15.27
C ASP A 87 0.20 -6.26 -15.71
N ALA A 88 0.22 -5.93 -17.00
CA ALA A 88 -0.58 -4.85 -17.57
C ALA A 88 -2.10 -5.03 -17.43
N CYS A 89 -2.56 -6.25 -17.14
CA CYS A 89 -3.96 -6.57 -16.89
C CYS A 89 -4.31 -6.48 -15.40
N GLY A 90 -3.35 -6.13 -14.55
CA GLY A 90 -3.51 -6.09 -13.11
C GLY A 90 -3.43 -7.46 -12.44
N GLN A 91 -2.98 -8.51 -13.13
CA GLN A 91 -2.77 -9.80 -12.49
C GLN A 91 -1.50 -9.76 -11.65
N LEU A 92 -1.60 -10.29 -10.44
CA LEU A 92 -0.49 -10.36 -9.49
C LEU A 92 0.39 -11.57 -9.80
N GLY A 93 1.70 -11.37 -9.71
CA GLY A 93 2.68 -12.42 -9.55
C GLY A 93 2.65 -13.02 -8.15
N SER A 94 3.71 -13.75 -7.79
CA SER A 94 3.81 -14.44 -6.50
C SER A 94 5.08 -14.04 -5.77
N TYR A 95 5.03 -14.03 -4.43
CA TYR A 95 6.18 -13.87 -3.55
C TYR A 95 6.94 -15.20 -3.32
N ASN A 96 6.46 -16.31 -3.87
CA ASN A 96 7.12 -17.60 -3.76
C ASN A 96 8.40 -17.64 -4.58
N ASP A 97 9.40 -18.36 -4.08
CA ASP A 97 10.64 -18.57 -4.82
C ASP A 97 10.33 -19.23 -6.18
N GLY A 98 10.92 -18.72 -7.25
CA GLY A 98 10.83 -19.29 -8.60
C GLY A 98 9.43 -19.36 -9.22
N SER A 99 8.40 -18.75 -8.62
CA SER A 99 7.02 -18.86 -9.09
C SER A 99 6.65 -17.80 -10.13
N LEU A 100 6.04 -18.24 -11.24
CA LEU A 100 5.70 -17.40 -12.41
C LEU A 100 4.29 -16.77 -12.34
N ALA A 101 3.51 -17.10 -11.31
CA ALA A 101 2.12 -16.70 -11.05
C ALA A 101 1.76 -17.12 -9.60
N PRO A 102 0.58 -16.79 -9.04
CA PRO A 102 0.10 -17.43 -7.81
C PRO A 102 0.06 -18.94 -8.07
N SER A 103 1.00 -19.68 -7.47
CA SER A 103 1.21 -21.09 -7.82
C SER A 103 -0.04 -21.90 -7.47
N LEU A 104 -0.75 -22.40 -8.48
CA LEU A 104 -1.74 -23.47 -8.34
C LEU A 104 -1.07 -24.85 -8.20
N THR A 105 0.26 -24.92 -8.11
CA THR A 105 1.05 -26.15 -8.11
C THR A 105 2.15 -26.13 -7.05
N GLY A 106 1.77 -26.08 -5.77
CA GLY A 106 2.62 -26.41 -4.62
C GLY A 106 3.91 -25.57 -4.43
N PRO A 107 4.59 -25.73 -3.29
CA PRO A 107 5.90 -25.10 -3.07
C PRO A 107 6.99 -25.78 -3.91
N LEU A 108 7.91 -24.98 -4.48
CA LEU A 108 9.17 -25.48 -5.06
C LEU A 108 10.07 -26.07 -3.95
N PRO A 109 11.04 -26.95 -4.27
CA PRO A 109 11.81 -27.71 -3.27
C PRO A 109 12.64 -26.89 -2.27
N SER A 110 12.78 -25.57 -2.45
CA SER A 110 13.50 -24.68 -1.52
C SER A 110 12.61 -23.98 -0.50
N GLN A 111 11.28 -24.05 -0.63
CA GLN A 111 10.35 -23.29 0.21
C GLN A 111 9.56 -24.24 1.13
N ALA A 112 9.57 -23.97 2.44
CA ALA A 112 8.88 -24.82 3.41
C ALA A 112 7.35 -24.79 3.24
N ALA A 113 6.79 -23.65 2.83
CA ALA A 113 5.38 -23.46 2.52
C ALA A 113 5.20 -22.23 1.59
N PRO A 114 4.09 -22.11 0.85
CA PRO A 114 3.76 -20.90 0.09
C PRO A 114 3.67 -19.67 1.01
N ARG A 115 4.24 -18.55 0.56
CA ARG A 115 4.23 -17.24 1.23
C ARG A 115 2.94 -16.48 1.01
N ASP A 116 2.40 -16.53 -0.22
CA ASP A 116 1.29 -15.66 -0.64
C ASP A 116 0.07 -15.75 0.29
N PRO A 117 -0.44 -16.94 0.68
CA PRO A 117 -1.64 -17.00 1.53
C PRO A 117 -1.44 -16.34 2.90
N GLY A 118 -0.24 -16.43 3.47
CA GLY A 118 0.06 -15.79 4.76
C GLY A 118 0.22 -14.28 4.62
N ILE A 119 0.87 -13.82 3.54
CA ILE A 119 1.00 -12.39 3.25
C ILE A 119 -0.40 -11.79 3.00
N GLU A 120 -1.22 -12.40 2.14
CA GLU A 120 -2.58 -11.94 1.80
C GLU A 120 -3.56 -11.99 2.98
N ALA A 121 -3.30 -12.84 3.99
CA ALA A 121 -4.07 -12.86 5.22
C ALA A 121 -3.68 -11.73 6.20
N SER A 122 -2.55 -11.06 5.97
CA SER A 122 -2.07 -9.98 6.83
C SER A 122 -2.81 -8.67 6.50
N PRO A 123 -3.24 -7.88 7.49
CA PRO A 123 -3.81 -6.54 7.25
C PRO A 123 -2.76 -5.52 6.78
N LEU A 124 -1.48 -5.92 6.71
CA LEU A 124 -0.33 -5.10 6.33
C LEU A 124 0.20 -5.46 4.93
N ASP A 125 -0.55 -6.25 4.18
CA ASP A 125 -0.18 -6.64 2.82
C ASP A 125 -0.35 -5.48 1.82
N CYS A 126 0.07 -5.71 0.58
CA CYS A 126 -0.07 -4.74 -0.50
C CYS A 126 -1.41 -4.84 -1.24
N SER A 127 -2.36 -5.61 -0.73
CA SER A 127 -3.74 -5.50 -1.19
C SER A 127 -4.32 -4.22 -0.59
N CYS A 128 -4.33 -3.16 -1.38
CA CYS A 128 -4.75 -1.84 -0.94
C CYS A 128 -6.12 -1.89 -0.21
N PRO A 129 -6.20 -1.69 1.12
CA PRO A 129 -7.49 -1.40 1.75
C PRO A 129 -7.96 0.01 1.40
N ALA A 130 -7.08 0.86 0.85
CA ALA A 130 -7.41 2.18 0.29
C ALA A 130 -8.19 2.12 -1.04
N CYS A 131 -8.43 0.92 -1.61
CA CYS A 131 -9.39 0.72 -2.69
C CYS A 131 -10.80 0.37 -2.18
N THR A 132 -11.05 0.29 -0.86
CA THR A 132 -12.42 0.56 -0.41
C THR A 132 -12.66 2.06 -0.62
N PRO A 133 -13.75 2.47 -1.30
CA PRO A 133 -14.12 3.87 -1.30
C PRO A 133 -14.16 4.28 0.17
N LEU A 134 -13.31 5.23 0.56
CA LEU A 134 -13.43 5.85 1.87
C LEU A 134 -14.91 6.20 2.05
N PRO A 135 -15.55 5.88 3.19
CA PRO A 135 -16.89 6.38 3.42
C PRO A 135 -16.87 7.89 3.12
N PRO A 136 -17.86 8.41 2.38
CA PRO A 136 -17.84 9.80 1.96
C PRO A 136 -17.56 10.65 3.19
N LEU A 137 -16.56 11.53 3.08
CA LEU A 137 -16.17 12.41 4.18
C LEU A 137 -17.43 13.06 4.75
N SER A 138 -17.52 13.14 6.07
CA SER A 138 -18.68 13.77 6.68
C SER A 138 -18.81 15.23 6.19
N VAL A 139 -20.03 15.71 5.98
CA VAL A 139 -20.23 17.12 5.64
C VAL A 139 -20.06 17.93 6.93
N PRO A 140 -19.21 18.99 6.96
CA PRO A 140 -19.14 19.90 8.08
C PRO A 140 -20.54 20.41 8.45
N SER A 141 -20.88 20.33 9.73
CA SER A 141 -22.23 20.66 10.22
C SER A 141 -22.27 22.02 10.91
N ASN A 142 -23.47 22.50 11.22
CA ASN A 142 -23.69 23.75 11.95
C ASN A 142 -22.99 24.97 11.30
N VAL A 143 -22.97 25.01 9.97
CA VAL A 143 -22.48 26.18 9.23
C VAL A 143 -23.38 27.36 9.55
N SER A 144 -22.84 28.37 10.21
CA SER A 144 -23.57 29.58 10.58
C SER A 144 -22.75 30.82 10.31
N THR A 145 -23.44 31.93 10.08
CA THR A 145 -22.83 33.24 9.87
C THR A 145 -23.31 34.20 10.93
N CYS A 146 -22.40 34.89 11.60
CA CYS A 146 -22.76 36.03 12.44
C CYS A 146 -22.21 37.33 11.81
N ALA A 147 -23.10 38.32 11.66
CA ALA A 147 -22.76 39.65 11.18
C ALA A 147 -22.33 40.53 12.35
N GLY A 148 -21.39 41.46 12.12
CA GLY A 148 -21.07 42.53 13.08
C GLY A 148 -19.76 42.38 13.83
N GLN A 149 -18.90 41.43 13.46
CA GLN A 149 -17.52 41.36 13.98
C GLN A 149 -16.59 42.15 13.04
N CYS A 150 -16.06 43.30 13.50
CA CYS A 150 -15.11 44.14 12.77
C CYS A 150 -15.52 44.50 11.32
N GLN A 151 -16.78 44.91 11.10
CA GLN A 151 -17.34 45.19 9.76
C GLN A 151 -17.31 43.98 8.78
N GLY A 152 -17.06 42.78 9.29
CA GLY A 152 -17.02 41.53 8.53
C GLY A 152 -18.09 40.53 8.95
N MET A 153 -18.05 39.39 8.26
CA MET A 153 -18.86 38.21 8.55
C MET A 153 -17.94 37.12 9.08
N VAL A 154 -18.29 36.54 10.23
CA VAL A 154 -17.62 35.34 10.73
C VAL A 154 -18.46 34.13 10.34
N VAL A 155 -17.80 33.12 9.77
CA VAL A 155 -18.38 31.82 9.45
C VAL A 155 -17.88 30.81 10.47
N THR A 156 -18.78 30.11 11.13
CA THR A 156 -18.45 29.04 12.08
C THR A 156 -19.09 27.73 11.61
N TRP A 157 -18.43 26.61 11.91
CA TRP A 157 -18.92 25.26 11.61
C TRP A 157 -18.26 24.25 12.54
N ASN A 158 -18.86 23.06 12.62
CA ASN A 158 -18.23 21.90 13.23
C ASN A 158 -17.38 21.18 12.17
N ALA A 159 -16.09 21.06 12.44
CA ALA A 159 -15.16 20.34 11.57
C ALA A 159 -15.45 18.82 11.55
N ASN A 160 -14.90 18.14 10.55
CA ASN A 160 -14.86 16.68 10.46
C ASN A 160 -14.12 16.10 11.68
N PRO A 161 -14.44 14.86 12.11
CA PRO A 161 -13.62 14.13 13.08
C PRO A 161 -12.13 14.12 12.69
N SER A 162 -11.22 14.22 13.66
CA SER A 162 -9.77 14.24 13.40
C SER A 162 -9.26 12.98 12.70
N SER A 163 -9.98 11.86 12.84
CA SER A 163 -9.74 10.61 12.11
C SER A 163 -9.88 10.75 10.59
N GLU A 164 -10.66 11.71 10.09
CA GLU A 164 -10.84 11.96 8.65
C GLU A 164 -9.72 12.80 8.04
N ARG A 165 -8.81 13.38 8.85
CA ARG A 165 -7.60 14.11 8.40
C ARG A 165 -7.84 15.16 7.31
N VAL A 166 -8.98 15.87 7.34
CA VAL A 166 -9.27 16.95 6.39
C VAL A 166 -8.29 18.12 6.61
N LEU A 167 -7.43 18.38 5.62
CA LEU A 167 -6.38 19.40 5.70
C LEU A 167 -6.82 20.78 5.19
N GLN A 168 -7.91 20.85 4.41
CA GLN A 168 -8.36 22.09 3.78
C GLN A 168 -9.87 22.13 3.60
N TYR A 169 -10.46 23.30 3.86
CA TYR A 169 -11.84 23.62 3.54
C TYR A 169 -11.92 24.66 2.42
N ARG A 170 -12.88 24.50 1.51
CA ARG A 170 -13.21 25.52 0.50
C ARG A 170 -14.55 26.15 0.84
N ILE A 171 -14.52 27.41 1.26
CA ILE A 171 -15.74 28.19 1.54
C ILE A 171 -16.21 28.82 0.23
N ARG A 172 -17.50 28.63 -0.10
CA ARG A 172 -18.17 29.31 -1.21
C ARG A 172 -19.33 30.11 -0.67
N TYR A 173 -19.51 31.32 -1.18
CA TYR A 173 -20.66 32.17 -0.90
C TYR A 173 -21.37 32.50 -2.22
N GLY A 174 -22.65 32.83 -2.12
CA GLY A 174 -23.46 33.23 -3.26
C GLY A 174 -24.62 34.10 -2.81
N SER A 175 -25.16 34.88 -3.74
CA SER A 175 -26.40 35.63 -3.54
C SER A 175 -27.56 34.83 -4.13
N ALA A 176 -28.59 34.56 -3.34
CA ALA A 176 -29.86 34.07 -3.85
C ALA A 176 -30.87 35.23 -3.87
N SER A 177 -31.54 35.44 -4.99
CA SER A 177 -32.64 36.38 -5.11
C SER A 177 -33.96 35.63 -5.03
N GLY A 178 -34.60 35.70 -3.86
CA GLY A 178 -35.92 35.18 -3.55
C GLY A 178 -36.37 35.72 -2.20
N ALA A 179 -37.67 36.04 -2.04
CA ALA A 179 -38.21 36.45 -0.75
C ALA A 179 -38.11 35.27 0.24
N LEU A 180 -37.48 35.50 1.39
CA LEU A 180 -37.60 34.60 2.53
C LEU A 180 -39.07 34.69 3.01
N HIS A 181 -39.86 33.65 2.76
CA HIS A 181 -41.18 33.47 3.37
C HIS A 181 -41.04 32.90 4.77
#